data_AF-A0A662IMA6-F1
#
_entry.id   AF-A0A662IMA6-F1
#
_cell.length_a   1.000
_cell.length_b   1.000
_cell.length_c   1.000
_cell.angle_alpha   90.00
_cell.angle_beta   90.00
_cell.angle_gamma   90.00
#
_symmetry.space_group_name_H-M   'P 1'
#
loop_
_entity.id
_entity.type
_entity.pdbx_description
1 polymer ?
#
loop_
_entity_poly.entity_id
_entity_poly.type
_entity_poly.pdbx_seq_one_letter_code
_entity_poly.pdbx_strand_id
1 'polypeptide(L)'
;MAEYPGAQLVLQWLKAFRFIVLDMSNSLSSLIPRAKGLLKLHIILASNRLRNIVNNLSEALKLAGVNPFEKPNELEYCIGEMGLEALRDFKSIVGELTEKEDITLRDIASRLREITQKIEIAISGLKVLKAIFESTSKEEYKALSLALEAVIDDMSIIAKRHNQLLTLCNVNE
;
A
#
# COMPACT_ATOMS: atom_id res chain seq x y z
N MET A 1 -23.83 22.11 -8.73
CA MET A 1 -24.10 20.84 -9.44
C MET A 1 -23.75 19.72 -8.49
N ALA A 2 -24.67 18.79 -8.25
CA ALA A 2 -24.54 17.78 -7.21
C ALA A 2 -23.26 16.96 -7.40
N GLU A 3 -22.33 17.08 -6.44
CA GLU A 3 -21.23 16.14 -6.29
C GLU A 3 -21.82 14.74 -6.13
N TYR A 4 -21.31 13.77 -6.87
CA TYR A 4 -21.62 12.36 -6.62
C TYR A 4 -21.26 12.10 -5.15
N PRO A 5 -22.21 11.77 -4.25
CA PRO A 5 -21.93 11.65 -2.82
C PRO A 5 -20.82 10.63 -2.52
N GLY A 6 -20.67 9.63 -3.40
CA GLY A 6 -19.58 8.64 -3.33
C GLY A 6 -18.20 9.23 -3.62
N ALA A 7 -18.06 10.32 -4.38
CA ALA A 7 -16.75 10.88 -4.73
C ALA A 7 -16.03 11.45 -3.51
N GLN A 8 -16.77 12.14 -2.63
CA GLN A 8 -16.25 12.64 -1.35
C GLN A 8 -15.73 11.49 -0.48
N LEU A 9 -16.50 10.40 -0.39
CA LEU A 9 -16.14 9.21 0.38
C LEU A 9 -14.88 8.53 -0.20
N VAL A 10 -14.80 8.41 -1.53
CA VAL A 10 -13.63 7.81 -2.18
C VAL A 10 -12.39 8.68 -1.97
N LEU A 11 -12.52 10.00 -2.04
CA LEU A 11 -11.41 10.93 -1.76
C LEU A 11 -10.93 10.82 -0.30
N GLN A 12 -11.85 10.71 0.66
CA GLN A 12 -11.51 10.46 2.06
C GLN A 12 -10.83 9.11 2.25
N TRP A 13 -11.33 8.06 1.59
CA TRP A 13 -10.72 6.74 1.60
C TRP A 13 -9.30 6.76 1.02
N LEU A 14 -9.08 7.43 -0.11
CA LEU A 14 -7.75 7.56 -0.74
C LEU A 14 -6.78 8.36 0.12
N LYS A 15 -7.27 9.42 0.77
CA LYS A 15 -6.49 10.19 1.75
C LYS A 15 -6.08 9.29 2.93
N ALA A 16 -7.00 8.49 3.46
CA ALA A 16 -6.69 7.54 4.53
C ALA A 16 -5.69 6.45 4.08
N PHE A 17 -5.93 5.86 2.91
CA PHE A 17 -5.05 4.86 2.30
C PHE A 17 -3.63 5.39 2.13
N ARG A 18 -3.47 6.64 1.67
CA ARG A 18 -2.16 7.31 1.56
C ARG A 18 -1.42 7.38 2.90
N PHE A 19 -2.10 7.66 4.01
CA PHE A 19 -1.47 7.65 5.34
C PHE A 19 -1.06 6.24 5.77
N ILE A 20 -1.90 5.24 5.51
CA ILE A 20 -1.58 3.84 5.83
C ILE A 20 -0.35 3.37 5.06
N VAL A 21 -0.29 3.65 3.76
CA VAL A 21 0.87 3.27 2.93
C VAL A 21 2.14 4.00 3.38
N LEU A 22 2.03 5.26 3.82
CA LEU A 22 3.16 6.00 4.39
C LEU A 22 3.67 5.35 5.67
N ASP A 23 2.78 4.99 6.59
CA ASP A 23 3.14 4.27 7.81
C ASP A 23 3.80 2.93 7.48
N MET A 24 3.26 2.17 6.52
CA MET A 24 3.87 0.92 6.04
C MET A 24 5.27 1.13 5.46
N SER A 25 5.46 2.17 4.65
CA SER A 25 6.77 2.53 4.09
C SER A 25 7.78 2.83 5.21
N ASN A 26 7.39 3.63 6.20
CA ASN A 26 8.25 3.98 7.34
C ASN A 26 8.60 2.75 8.19
N SER A 27 7.60 1.93 8.53
CA SER A 27 7.76 0.70 9.31
C SER A 27 8.64 -0.34 8.62
N LEU A 28 8.53 -0.51 7.30
CA LEU A 28 9.44 -1.38 6.56
C LEU A 28 10.87 -0.81 6.53
N SER A 29 11.00 0.50 6.33
CA SER A 29 12.31 1.15 6.23
C SER A 29 13.10 1.05 7.54
N SER A 30 12.42 1.06 8.69
CA SER A 30 13.07 0.90 9.99
C SER A 30 13.67 -0.49 10.23
N LEU A 31 13.27 -1.49 9.44
CA LEU A 31 13.81 -2.85 9.49
C LEU A 31 15.13 -3.01 8.69
N ILE A 32 15.43 -2.09 7.76
CA ILE A 32 16.58 -2.17 6.84
C ILE A 32 17.93 -2.40 7.55
N PRO A 33 18.25 -1.74 8.68
CA PRO A 33 19.55 -1.95 9.36
C PRO A 33 19.78 -3.40 9.81
N ARG A 34 18.70 -4.11 10.15
CA ARG A 34 18.72 -5.48 10.69
C ARG A 34 18.47 -6.55 9.64
N ALA A 35 17.87 -6.17 8.51
CA ALA A 35 17.63 -7.09 7.42
C ALA A 35 18.93 -7.53 6.74
N LYS A 36 19.02 -8.83 6.42
CA LYS A 36 20.16 -9.43 5.71
C LYS A 36 19.76 -10.00 4.35
N GLY A 37 20.76 -10.17 3.49
CA GLY A 37 20.64 -10.87 2.21
C GLY A 37 19.51 -10.35 1.32
N LEU A 38 18.77 -11.28 0.69
CA LEU A 38 17.66 -10.98 -0.21
C LEU A 38 16.51 -10.22 0.48
N LEU A 39 16.28 -10.46 1.77
CA LEU A 39 15.25 -9.73 2.51
C LEU A 39 15.57 -8.24 2.58
N LYS A 40 16.84 -7.87 2.84
CA LYS A 40 17.25 -6.46 2.87
C LYS A 40 16.94 -5.75 1.56
N LEU A 41 17.34 -6.37 0.44
CA LEU A 41 17.08 -5.83 -0.89
C LEU A 41 15.58 -5.66 -1.13
N HIS A 42 14.78 -6.67 -0.78
CA HIS A 42 13.33 -6.61 -0.93
C HIS A 42 12.70 -5.49 -0.09
N ILE A 43 13.07 -5.37 1.18
CA ILE A 43 12.54 -4.32 2.07
C ILE A 43 12.84 -2.93 1.49
N ILE A 44 14.07 -2.68 1.01
CA ILE A 44 14.44 -1.41 0.37
C ILE A 44 13.57 -1.13 -0.86
N LEU A 45 13.42 -2.12 -1.76
CA LEU A 45 12.64 -1.95 -2.97
C LEU A 45 11.15 -1.75 -2.68
N ALA A 46 10.60 -2.50 -1.73
CA ALA A 46 9.21 -2.40 -1.33
C ALA A 46 8.92 -1.06 -0.65
N SER A 47 9.77 -0.62 0.30
CA SER A 47 9.56 0.64 1.02
C SER A 47 9.64 1.86 0.11
N ASN A 48 10.55 1.83 -0.88
CA ASN A 48 10.66 2.85 -1.92
C ASN A 48 9.40 2.91 -2.80
N ARG A 49 8.85 1.75 -3.20
CA ARG A 49 7.59 1.71 -3.97
C ARG A 49 6.41 2.25 -3.18
N LEU A 50 6.29 1.88 -1.90
CA LEU A 50 5.27 2.45 -1.03
C LEU A 50 5.44 3.98 -0.91
N ARG A 51 6.68 4.49 -0.90
CA ARG A 51 6.93 5.94 -0.92
C ARG A 51 6.44 6.59 -2.23
N ASN A 52 6.65 5.95 -3.37
CA ASN A 52 6.16 6.42 -4.65
C ASN A 52 4.62 6.46 -4.69
N ILE A 53 3.96 5.42 -4.19
CA ILE A 53 2.50 5.39 -4.01
C ILE A 53 2.03 6.61 -3.21
N VAL A 54 2.67 6.89 -2.07
CA VAL A 54 2.32 8.05 -1.23
C VAL A 54 2.47 9.36 -2.00
N ASN A 55 3.56 9.53 -2.74
CA ASN A 55 3.83 10.75 -3.51
C ASN A 55 2.80 10.94 -4.63
N ASN A 56 2.55 9.89 -5.42
CA ASN A 56 1.57 9.92 -6.52
C ASN A 56 0.15 10.22 -6.03
N LEU A 57 -0.28 9.57 -4.95
CA LEU A 57 -1.56 9.86 -4.31
C LEU A 57 -1.61 11.29 -3.76
N SER A 58 -0.52 11.80 -3.19
CA SER A 58 -0.49 13.16 -2.64
C SER A 58 -0.70 14.20 -3.72
N GLU A 59 -0.03 14.07 -4.87
CA GLU A 59 -0.19 15.01 -5.99
C GLU A 59 -1.59 14.92 -6.61
N ALA A 60 -2.11 13.71 -6.81
CA ALA A 60 -3.46 13.54 -7.37
C ALA A 60 -4.56 14.06 -6.44
N LEU A 61 -4.43 13.87 -5.12
CA LEU A 61 -5.37 14.43 -4.14
C LEU A 61 -5.36 15.96 -4.14
N LYS A 62 -4.17 16.60 -4.24
CA LYS A 62 -4.07 18.07 -4.36
C LYS A 62 -4.80 18.58 -5.61
N LEU A 63 -4.64 17.90 -6.74
CA LEU A 63 -5.33 18.26 -7.99
C LEU A 63 -6.85 18.17 -7.85
N ALA A 64 -7.35 17.25 -7.03
CA ALA A 64 -8.77 17.12 -6.69
C ALA A 64 -9.22 18.04 -5.53
N GLY A 65 -8.43 19.05 -5.17
CA GLY A 65 -8.77 20.02 -4.12
C GLY A 65 -8.68 19.47 -2.68
N VAL A 66 -8.09 18.30 -2.47
CA VAL A 66 -7.96 17.67 -1.16
C VAL A 66 -6.56 17.90 -0.61
N ASN A 67 -6.45 18.41 0.63
CA ASN A 67 -5.16 18.50 1.32
C ASN A 67 -4.68 17.08 1.72
N PRO A 68 -3.58 16.55 1.15
CA PRO A 68 -3.12 15.18 1.43
C PRO A 68 -2.31 15.07 2.73
N PHE A 69 -1.92 16.20 3.33
CA PHE A 69 -1.05 16.23 4.52
C PHE A 69 -1.81 16.35 5.83
N GLU A 70 -3.07 16.73 5.77
CA GLU A 70 -3.97 16.72 6.92
C GLU A 70 -4.40 15.27 7.19
N LYS A 71 -4.10 14.73 8.37
CA LYS A 71 -4.51 13.36 8.72
C LYS A 71 -6.01 13.32 8.99
N PRO A 72 -6.78 12.37 8.42
CA PRO A 72 -8.17 12.18 8.81
C PRO A 72 -8.29 11.87 10.31
N ASN A 73 -9.25 12.50 11.00
CA ASN A 73 -9.49 12.29 12.44
C ASN A 73 -9.85 10.82 12.74
N GLU A 74 -10.58 10.17 11.84
CA GLU A 74 -11.05 8.79 11.97
C GLU A 74 -10.43 7.90 10.87
N LEU A 75 -9.10 7.87 10.80
CA LEU A 75 -8.36 7.12 9.76
C LEU A 75 -8.86 5.67 9.60
N GLU A 76 -9.13 5.01 10.71
CA GLU A 76 -9.58 3.60 10.78
C GLU A 76 -11.00 3.44 10.23
N TYR A 77 -11.88 4.40 10.50
CA TYR A 77 -13.23 4.44 9.94
C TYR A 77 -13.20 4.68 8.43
N CYS A 78 -12.33 5.60 7.97
CA CYS A 78 -12.23 5.95 6.55
C CYS A 78 -11.74 4.80 5.67
N ILE A 79 -10.87 3.91 6.16
CA ILE A 79 -10.31 2.81 5.35
C ILE A 79 -11.24 1.59 5.29
N GLY A 80 -12.17 1.46 6.26
CA GLY A 80 -13.05 0.32 6.45
C GLY A 80 -12.35 -0.89 7.08
N GLU A 81 -13.15 -1.86 7.55
CA GLU A 81 -12.67 -3.03 8.32
C GLU A 81 -11.57 -3.82 7.61
N MET A 82 -11.71 -4.07 6.30
CA MET A 82 -10.72 -4.85 5.55
C MET A 82 -9.35 -4.15 5.49
N GLY A 83 -9.33 -2.82 5.30
CA GLY A 83 -8.09 -2.04 5.31
C GLY A 83 -7.47 -1.99 6.71
N LEU A 84 -8.32 -1.95 7.74
CA LEU A 84 -7.89 -1.94 9.14
C LEU A 84 -7.27 -3.28 9.56
N GLU A 85 -7.88 -4.40 9.17
CA GLU A 85 -7.35 -5.75 9.38
C GLU A 85 -5.97 -5.90 8.72
N ALA A 86 -5.84 -5.54 7.45
CA ALA A 86 -4.57 -5.60 6.74
C ALA A 86 -3.47 -4.76 7.41
N LEU A 87 -3.82 -3.58 7.95
CA LEU A 87 -2.89 -2.75 8.70
C LEU A 87 -2.49 -3.38 10.05
N ARG A 88 -3.44 -3.99 10.78
CA ARG A 88 -3.16 -4.69 12.04
C ARG A 88 -2.21 -5.85 11.82
N ASP A 89 -2.44 -6.66 10.79
CA ASP A 89 -1.58 -7.79 10.46
C ASP A 89 -0.18 -7.34 10.05
N PHE A 90 -0.10 -6.30 9.21
CA PHE A 90 1.19 -5.71 8.86
C PHE A 90 1.95 -5.22 10.10
N LYS A 91 1.28 -4.49 11.00
CA LYS A 91 1.90 -3.99 12.24
C LYS A 91 2.33 -5.12 13.16
N SER A 92 1.55 -6.19 13.25
CA SER A 92 1.92 -7.39 14.01
C SER A 92 3.18 -8.05 13.44
N ILE A 93 3.25 -8.25 12.12
CA ILE A 93 4.43 -8.81 11.45
C ILE A 93 5.66 -7.93 11.69
N VAL A 94 5.54 -6.62 11.49
CA VAL A 94 6.65 -5.69 11.76
C VAL A 94 7.05 -5.74 13.24
N GLY A 95 6.09 -5.77 14.16
CA GLY A 95 6.34 -5.88 15.60
C GLY A 95 7.19 -7.10 15.95
N GLU A 96 6.78 -8.29 15.48
CA GLU A 96 7.56 -9.52 15.69
C GLU A 96 8.98 -9.44 15.09
N LEU A 97 9.14 -8.82 13.92
CA LEU A 97 10.45 -8.62 13.31
C LEU A 97 11.30 -7.60 14.07
N THR A 98 10.68 -6.65 14.77
CA THR A 98 11.41 -5.65 15.57
C THR A 98 12.01 -6.23 16.85
N GLU A 99 11.59 -7.41 17.30
CA GLU A 99 12.16 -8.09 18.47
C GLU A 99 13.46 -8.84 18.15
N LYS A 100 13.78 -9.01 16.86
CA LYS A 100 14.95 -9.74 16.38
C LYS A 100 16.13 -8.79 16.16
N GLU A 101 17.33 -9.27 16.49
CA GLU A 101 18.59 -8.57 16.22
C GLU A 101 18.89 -8.54 14.72
N ASP A 102 18.79 -9.69 14.07
CA ASP A 102 18.93 -9.85 12.63
C ASP A 102 17.68 -10.55 12.05
N ILE A 103 17.23 -10.10 10.87
CA ILE A 103 16.09 -10.69 10.16
C ILE A 103 16.48 -11.16 8.77
N THR A 104 15.98 -12.34 8.40
CA THR A 104 16.27 -13.04 7.16
C THR A 104 14.98 -13.41 6.44
N LEU A 105 15.09 -13.85 5.18
CA LEU A 105 13.92 -14.22 4.40
C LEU A 105 13.11 -15.36 5.03
N ARG A 106 13.76 -16.28 5.77
CA ARG A 106 13.10 -17.39 6.47
C ARG A 106 12.11 -16.90 7.53
N ASP A 107 12.38 -15.76 8.15
CA ASP A 107 11.52 -15.18 9.19
C ASP A 107 10.16 -14.73 8.68
N ILE A 108 10.03 -14.52 7.36
CA ILE A 108 8.79 -14.00 6.76
C ILE A 108 8.19 -14.95 5.72
N ALA A 109 8.92 -15.98 5.30
CA ALA A 109 8.59 -16.79 4.12
C ALA A 109 7.19 -17.41 4.22
N SER A 110 6.83 -17.94 5.39
CA SER A 110 5.50 -18.54 5.63
C SER A 110 4.35 -17.54 5.49
N ARG A 111 4.60 -16.24 5.74
CA ARG A 111 3.57 -15.17 5.71
C ARG A 111 3.49 -14.46 4.35
N LEU A 112 4.50 -14.60 3.49
CA LEU A 112 4.54 -13.91 2.20
C LEU A 112 3.32 -14.20 1.31
N ARG A 113 2.79 -15.44 1.35
CA ARG A 113 1.62 -15.83 0.56
C ARG A 113 0.36 -15.08 1.00
N GLU A 114 0.12 -15.02 2.31
CA GLU A 114 -1.03 -14.32 2.90
C GLU A 114 -0.95 -12.82 2.64
N ILE A 115 0.23 -12.22 2.79
CA ILE A 115 0.45 -10.80 2.47
C ILE A 115 0.16 -10.53 0.99
N THR A 116 0.60 -11.43 0.10
CA THR A 116 0.38 -11.30 -1.35
C THR A 116 -1.11 -11.31 -1.70
N GLN A 117 -1.88 -12.22 -1.11
CA GLN A 117 -3.34 -12.27 -1.31
C GLN A 117 -4.02 -10.97 -0.87
N LYS A 118 -3.61 -10.39 0.26
CA LYS A 118 -4.16 -9.09 0.73
C LYS A 118 -3.83 -7.94 -0.22
N ILE A 119 -2.63 -7.93 -0.79
CA ILE A 119 -2.24 -6.96 -1.82
C ILE A 119 -3.10 -7.12 -3.08
N GLU A 120 -3.35 -8.35 -3.52
CA GLU A 120 -4.19 -8.63 -4.70
C GLU A 120 -5.66 -8.22 -4.52
N ILE A 121 -6.21 -8.39 -3.31
CA ILE A 121 -7.55 -7.90 -2.96
C ILE A 121 -7.58 -6.36 -3.02
N ALA A 122 -6.58 -5.70 -2.42
CA ALA A 122 -6.49 -4.24 -2.45
C ALA A 122 -6.34 -3.71 -3.89
N ILE A 123 -5.53 -4.35 -4.74
CA ILE A 123 -5.43 -4.04 -6.17
C ILE A 123 -6.79 -4.13 -6.86
N SER A 124 -7.56 -5.18 -6.56
CA SER A 124 -8.89 -5.36 -7.16
C SER A 124 -9.85 -4.24 -6.75
N GLY A 125 -9.82 -3.83 -5.48
CA GLY A 125 -10.57 -2.66 -5.00
C GLY A 125 -10.16 -1.36 -5.70
N LEU A 126 -8.85 -1.12 -5.83
CA LEU A 126 -8.32 0.06 -6.53
C LEU A 126 -8.73 0.09 -8.01
N LYS A 127 -8.79 -1.06 -8.69
CA LYS A 127 -9.27 -1.15 -10.08
C LYS A 127 -10.73 -0.70 -10.23
N VAL A 128 -11.59 -1.06 -9.27
CA VAL A 128 -12.99 -0.61 -9.25
C VAL A 128 -13.05 0.91 -9.07
N LEU A 129 -12.28 1.47 -8.13
CA LEU A 129 -12.22 2.92 -7.93
C LEU A 129 -11.71 3.66 -9.16
N LYS A 130 -10.68 3.11 -9.81
CA LYS A 130 -10.13 3.66 -11.04
C LYS A 130 -11.19 3.75 -12.13
N ALA A 131 -11.93 2.66 -12.39
CA ALA A 131 -12.99 2.64 -13.40
C ALA A 131 -14.10 3.68 -13.13
N ILE A 132 -14.45 3.90 -11.85
CA ILE A 132 -15.40 4.95 -11.46
C ILE A 132 -14.86 6.33 -11.89
N PHE A 133 -13.60 6.65 -11.59
CA PHE A 133 -13.02 7.94 -11.95
C PHE A 133 -12.83 8.12 -13.47
N GLU A 134 -12.46 7.08 -14.21
CA GLU A 134 -12.34 7.11 -15.68
C GLU A 134 -13.67 7.42 -16.37
N SER A 135 -14.78 6.95 -15.81
CA SER A 135 -16.12 7.20 -16.34
C SER A 135 -16.59 8.65 -16.19
N THR A 136 -15.82 9.48 -15.46
CA THR A 136 -16.20 10.87 -15.17
C THR A 136 -15.53 11.86 -16.12
N SER A 137 -16.24 12.94 -16.47
CA SER A 137 -15.72 13.97 -17.39
C SER A 137 -14.76 14.97 -16.74
N LYS A 138 -14.65 15.01 -15.41
CA LYS A 138 -13.81 15.95 -14.66
C LYS A 138 -12.32 15.60 -14.78
N GLU A 139 -11.51 16.59 -15.15
CA GLU A 139 -10.05 16.44 -15.31
C GLU A 139 -9.34 16.00 -14.03
N GLU A 140 -9.78 16.52 -12.88
CA GLU A 140 -9.31 16.15 -11.55
C GLU A 140 -9.41 14.64 -11.29
N TYR A 141 -10.52 14.03 -11.72
CA TYR A 141 -10.75 12.60 -11.55
C TYR A 141 -9.97 11.75 -12.55
N LYS A 142 -9.64 12.29 -13.73
CA LYS A 142 -8.69 11.64 -14.64
C LYS A 142 -7.29 11.57 -14.02
N ALA A 143 -6.85 12.62 -13.34
CA ALA A 143 -5.59 12.60 -12.60
C ALA A 143 -5.60 11.56 -11.46
N LEU A 144 -6.72 11.42 -10.74
CA LEU A 144 -6.89 10.34 -9.75
C LEU A 144 -6.82 8.95 -10.40
N SER A 145 -7.47 8.74 -11.55
CA SER A 145 -7.37 7.47 -12.28
C SER A 145 -5.92 7.13 -12.65
N LEU A 146 -5.17 8.10 -13.19
CA LEU A 146 -3.76 7.91 -13.53
C LEU A 146 -2.91 7.56 -12.30
N ALA A 147 -3.16 8.23 -11.17
CA ALA A 147 -2.49 7.90 -9.92
C ALA A 147 -2.86 6.50 -9.43
N LEU A 148 -4.14 6.11 -9.51
CA LEU A 148 -4.58 4.76 -9.15
C LEU A 148 -3.93 3.69 -10.01
N GLU A 149 -3.76 3.92 -11.32
CA GLU A 149 -3.01 3.00 -12.18
C GLU A 149 -1.57 2.82 -11.70
N ALA A 150 -0.87 3.93 -11.42
CA ALA A 150 0.49 3.86 -10.91
C ALA A 150 0.57 3.14 -9.55
N VAL A 151 -0.42 3.33 -8.67
CA VAL A 151 -0.51 2.60 -7.40
C VAL A 151 -0.73 1.11 -7.63
N ILE A 152 -1.64 0.73 -8.52
CA ILE A 152 -1.92 -0.65 -8.89
C ILE A 152 -0.64 -1.33 -9.42
N ASP A 153 0.11 -0.65 -10.28
CA ASP A 153 1.36 -1.15 -10.83
C ASP A 153 2.42 -1.37 -9.74
N ASP A 154 2.63 -0.39 -8.87
CA ASP A 154 3.60 -0.51 -7.77
C ASP A 154 3.22 -1.65 -6.80
N MET A 155 1.95 -1.78 -6.45
CA MET A 155 1.46 -2.88 -5.61
C MET A 155 1.62 -4.24 -6.31
N SER A 156 1.34 -4.31 -7.61
CA SER A 156 1.51 -5.53 -8.41
C SER A 156 2.96 -5.97 -8.46
N ILE A 157 3.90 -5.01 -8.52
CA ILE A 157 5.33 -5.32 -8.48
C ILE A 157 5.74 -5.86 -7.10
N ILE A 158 5.21 -5.31 -6.00
CA ILE A 158 5.47 -5.84 -4.65
C ILE A 158 4.97 -7.30 -4.55
N ALA A 159 3.73 -7.56 -4.96
CA ALA A 159 3.15 -8.91 -4.98
C ALA A 159 3.97 -9.89 -5.83
N LYS A 160 4.36 -9.48 -7.05
CA LYS A 160 5.23 -10.29 -7.92
C LYS A 160 6.57 -10.63 -7.26
N ARG A 161 7.16 -9.68 -6.52
CA ARG A 161 8.43 -9.90 -5.81
C ARG A 161 8.27 -10.84 -4.62
N HIS A 162 7.14 -10.81 -3.90
CA HIS A 162 6.84 -11.81 -2.87
C HIS A 162 6.84 -13.23 -3.44
N ASN A 163 6.16 -13.44 -4.57
CA ASN A 163 6.13 -14.74 -5.24
C ASN A 163 7.51 -15.20 -5.70
N GLN A 164 8.36 -14.29 -6.19
CA GLN A 164 9.74 -14.62 -6.56
C GLN A 164 10.58 -15.02 -5.34
N LEU A 165 10.43 -14.33 -4.21
CA LEU A 165 11.13 -14.69 -2.97
C LEU A 165 10.69 -16.04 -2.42
N LEU A 166 9.39 -16.35 -2.46
CA LEU A 166 8.85 -17.66 -2.08
C LEU A 166 9.47 -18.79 -2.91
N THR A 167 9.57 -18.61 -4.24
CA THR A 167 10.23 -19.59 -5.11
C THR A 167 11.70 -19.79 -4.73
N LEU A 168 12.42 -18.72 -4.39
CA LEU A 168 13.81 -18.81 -3.96
C LEU A 168 13.97 -19.49 -2.59
N CYS A 169 12.99 -19.40 -1.69
CA CYS A 169 12.98 -20.16 -0.44
C CYS A 169 12.84 -21.66 -0.69
N ASN A 170 11.86 -22.06 -1.51
CA ASN A 170 11.54 -23.47 -1.76
C ASN A 170 12.62 -24.20 -2.58
N VAL A 171 13.52 -23.48 -3.26
CA VAL A 171 14.66 -24.07 -3.98
C VAL A 171 15.85 -24.33 -3.04
N ASN A 172 15.83 -23.79 -1.81
CA ASN A 172 16.89 -23.91 -0.81
C ASN A 172 16.49 -24.77 0.41
N GLU A 173 15.40 -25.54 0.30
CA GLU A 173 14.98 -26.61 1.21
C GLU A 173 15.30 -27.98 0.60
#